data_AF-A0A7K7P000-F1
#
_entry.id   AF-A0A7K7P000-F1
#
_cell.length_a   1.000
_cell.length_b   1.000
_cell.length_c   1.000
_cell.angle_alpha   90.00
_cell.angle_beta   90.00
_cell.angle_gamma   90.00
#
_symmetry.space_group_name_H-M   'P 1'
#
loop_
_entity.id
_entity.type
_entity.pdbx_description
1 polymer ?
#
loop_
_entity_poly.entity_id
_entity_poly.type
_entity_poly.pdbx_seq_one_letter_code
_entity_poly.pdbx_strand_id
1 'polypeptide(L)' 'GAGTPVTGRVAQLVTDFGLRLFREAVGRRGDTNAIFAPQGATAVLVALQLATAGHGRRQLDVAMGFSINGEGHWGPCP' A
#
# COMPACT_ATOMS: atom_id res chain seq x y z
N GLY A 1 -22.80 1.60 18.15
CA GLY A 1 -21.46 1.31 18.70
C GLY A 1 -20.45 1.91 17.76
N ALA A 2 -19.53 2.72 18.27
CA ALA A 2 -18.51 3.40 17.46
C ALA A 2 -17.60 2.37 16.77
N GLY A 3 -17.65 2.31 15.43
CA GLY A 3 -16.65 1.63 14.63
C GLY A 3 -15.28 2.27 14.88
N THR A 4 -14.27 1.45 15.08
CA THR A 4 -12.96 1.80 15.65
C THR A 4 -12.17 2.84 14.81
N PRO A 5 -11.37 3.72 15.44
CA PRO A 5 -10.56 4.75 14.78
C PRO A 5 -9.48 4.20 13.82
N VAL A 6 -9.20 2.89 13.89
CA VAL A 6 -8.21 2.19 13.07
C VAL A 6 -8.59 2.20 11.58
N THR A 7 -9.88 2.07 11.26
CA THR A 7 -10.36 2.04 9.88
C THR A 7 -10.11 3.37 9.16
N GLY A 8 -10.28 4.50 9.86
CA GLY A 8 -10.02 5.83 9.30
C GLY A 8 -8.54 6.06 8.99
N ARG A 9 -7.64 5.64 9.91
CA ARG A 9 -6.19 5.80 9.71
C ARG A 9 -5.65 4.92 8.58
N VAL A 10 -6.12 3.67 8.48
CA VAL A 10 -5.73 2.77 7.39
C VAL A 10 -6.24 3.30 6.05
N ALA A 11 -7.50 3.78 5.98
CA ALA A 11 -8.03 4.39 4.78
C ALA A 11 -7.19 5.61 4.34
N GLN A 12 -6.77 6.45 5.28
CA GLN A 12 -5.92 7.60 4.99
C GLN A 12 -4.55 7.19 4.43
N LEU A 13 -3.88 6.21 5.04
CA LEU A 13 -2.59 5.70 4.55
C LEU A 13 -2.71 5.11 3.13
N VAL A 14 -3.77 4.36 2.86
CA VAL A 14 -4.07 3.79 1.54
C VAL A 14 -4.29 4.89 0.51
N THR A 15 -5.09 5.92 0.85
CA THR A 15 -5.34 7.05 -0.05
C THR A 15 -4.07 7.86 -0.32
N ASP A 16 -3.28 8.16 0.71
CA ASP A 16 -2.04 8.94 0.59
C ASP A 16 -0.99 8.23 -0.26
N PHE A 17 -0.84 6.92 -0.09
CA PHE A 17 0.05 6.13 -0.92
C PHE A 17 -0.44 6.05 -2.37
N GLY A 18 -1.73 5.75 -2.58
CA GLY A 18 -2.30 5.69 -3.92
C GLY A 18 -2.19 7.02 -4.69
N LEU A 19 -2.41 8.16 -4.03
CA LEU A 19 -2.21 9.48 -4.64
C LEU A 19 -0.75 9.75 -5.03
N ARG A 20 0.23 9.30 -4.22
CA ARG A 20 1.64 9.38 -4.58
C ARG A 20 1.97 8.53 -5.80
N LEU A 21 1.43 7.32 -5.87
CA LEU A 21 1.60 6.43 -7.03
C LEU A 21 0.99 7.03 -8.31
N PHE A 22 -0.20 7.63 -8.20
CA PHE A 22 -0.84 8.33 -9.32
C PHE A 22 0.00 9.50 -9.82
N ARG A 23 0.52 10.32 -8.90
CA ARG A 23 1.37 11.46 -9.25
C ARG A 23 2.64 11.03 -9.96
N GLU A 24 3.27 9.92 -9.57
CA GLU A 24 4.43 9.39 -10.27
C GLU A 24 4.06 8.85 -11.66
N ALA A 25 2.90 8.19 -11.78
CA ALA A 25 2.42 7.65 -13.04
C ALA A 25 2.04 8.75 -14.07
N VAL A 26 1.45 9.86 -13.60
CA VAL A 26 0.98 10.96 -14.45
C VAL A 26 2.02 12.06 -14.60
N GLY A 27 2.84 12.33 -13.58
CA GLY A 27 3.79 13.46 -13.51
C GLY A 27 4.90 13.45 -14.56
N ARG A 28 5.00 12.39 -15.38
CA ARG A 28 5.90 12.28 -16.53
C ARG A 28 5.24 12.61 -17.87
N ARG A 29 3.91 12.70 -17.91
CA ARG A 29 3.13 13.07 -19.09
C ARG A 29 2.55 14.45 -18.81
N GLY A 30 2.57 15.35 -19.80
CA GLY A 30 1.89 16.65 -19.71
C GLY A 30 0.37 16.49 -19.55
N ASP A 31 -0.42 17.46 -19.99
CA ASP A 31 -1.89 17.42 -19.88
C ASP A 31 -2.49 16.13 -20.47
N THR A 32 -2.78 15.17 -19.60
CA THR A 32 -3.21 13.81 -19.96
C THR A 32 -4.41 13.45 -19.11
N ASN A 33 -5.51 13.11 -19.76
CA ASN A 33 -6.66 12.56 -19.07
C ASN A 33 -6.31 11.17 -18.55
N ALA A 34 -6.28 11.01 -17.22
CA ALA A 34 -5.96 9.75 -16.56
C ALA A 34 -7.03 9.44 -15.50
N ILE A 35 -7.41 8.16 -15.42
CA ILE A 35 -8.27 7.62 -14.39
C ILE A 35 -7.45 6.64 -13.58
N PHE A 36 -7.59 6.70 -12.26
CA PHE A 36 -6.82 5.86 -11.35
C PHE A 36 -7.64 5.50 -10.12
N ALA A 37 -7.44 4.29 -9.61
CA ALA A 37 -8.11 3.75 -8.43
C ALA A 37 -7.09 3.54 -7.30
N PRO A 38 -6.91 4.52 -6.39
CA PRO A 38 -5.94 4.44 -5.29
C PRO A 38 -6.04 3.17 -4.45
N GLN A 39 -7.26 2.76 -4.12
CA GLN A 39 -7.54 1.60 -3.27
C GLN A 39 -7.18 0.30 -3.98
N GLY A 40 -7.52 0.17 -5.27
CA GLY A 40 -7.21 -1.02 -6.06
C GLY A 40 -5.71 -1.20 -6.27
N ALA A 41 -5.01 -0.13 -6.61
CA ALA A 41 -3.55 -0.17 -6.77
C ALA A 41 -2.84 -0.53 -5.45
N THR A 42 -3.30 0.04 -4.34
CA THR A 42 -2.75 -0.27 -3.02
C THR A 42 -3.04 -1.71 -2.59
N ALA A 43 -4.23 -2.25 -2.88
CA ALA A 43 -4.59 -3.62 -2.57
C ALA A 43 -3.66 -4.64 -3.25
N VAL A 44 -3.28 -4.41 -4.50
CA VAL A 44 -2.31 -5.25 -5.22
C VAL A 44 -0.93 -5.20 -4.56
N LEU A 45 -0.48 -4.03 -4.13
CA LEU A 45 0.82 -3.86 -3.48
C LEU A 45 0.86 -4.42 -2.05
N VAL A 46 -0.28 -4.39 -1.36
CA VAL A 46 -0.49 -5.11 -0.10
C VAL A 46 -0.39 -6.62 -0.32
N ALA A 47 -1.04 -7.16 -1.36
CA ALA A 47 -0.89 -8.58 -1.70
C ALA A 47 0.58 -8.92 -2.05
N LEU A 48 1.29 -8.01 -2.73
CA LEU A 48 2.70 -8.18 -3.04
C LEU A 48 3.60 -8.14 -1.79
N GLN A 49 3.27 -7.32 -0.78
CA GLN A 49 3.95 -7.38 0.53
C GLN A 49 3.82 -8.75 1.20
N LEU A 50 2.67 -9.42 1.05
CA LEU A 50 2.46 -10.77 1.59
C LEU A 50 3.30 -11.81 0.83
N ALA A 51 3.38 -11.67 -0.49
CA ALA A 51 4.05 -12.63 -1.36
C ALA A 51 5.58 -12.47 -1.42
N THR A 52 6.12 -11.35 -0.93
CA THR A 52 7.56 -11.05 -0.98
C THR A 52 8.22 -11.21 0.39
N ALA A 53 9.51 -11.57 0.38
CA ALA A 53 10.32 -11.70 1.58
C ALA A 53 11.61 -10.87 1.46
N GLY A 54 12.27 -10.65 2.59
CA GLY A 54 13.57 -9.98 2.66
C GLY A 54 13.55 -8.57 2.06
N HIS A 55 14.44 -8.33 1.11
CA HIS A 55 14.70 -6.98 0.58
C HIS A 55 13.52 -6.39 -0.20
N GLY A 56 12.79 -7.20 -0.97
CA GLY A 56 11.64 -6.74 -1.74
C GLY A 56 10.48 -6.28 -0.86
N ARG A 57 10.23 -7.01 0.22
CA ARG A 57 9.21 -6.62 1.21
C ARG A 57 9.57 -5.34 1.95
N ARG A 58 10.84 -5.18 2.36
CA ARG A 58 11.30 -3.95 3.02
C ARG A 58 11.13 -2.73 2.14
N GLN A 59 11.36 -2.83 0.83
CA GLN A 59 11.12 -1.72 -0.09
C GLN A 59 9.64 -1.34 -0.14
N LEU A 60 8.74 -2.33 -0.16
CA LEU A 60 7.30 -2.11 -0.14
C LEU A 60 6.83 -1.47 1.17
N ASP A 61 7.30 -1.95 2.32
CA ASP A 61 6.97 -1.37 3.64
C ASP A 61 7.36 0.11 3.71
N VAL A 62 8.57 0.45 3.23
CA VAL A 62 9.07 1.83 3.20
C VAL A 62 8.26 2.69 2.23
N ALA A 63 7.95 2.18 1.04
CA ALA A 63 7.22 2.92 0.02
C ALA A 63 5.76 3.20 0.46
N MET A 64 5.10 2.23 1.08
CA MET A 64 3.72 2.37 1.56
C MET A 64 3.62 3.12 2.90
N GLY A 65 4.68 3.14 3.70
CA GLY A 65 4.69 3.77 5.01
C GLY A 65 3.89 3.00 6.08
N PHE A 66 3.50 1.76 5.77
CA PHE A 66 2.88 0.82 6.70
C PHE A 66 3.20 -0.61 6.26
N SER A 67 3.22 -1.54 7.22
CA SER A 67 3.36 -2.97 6.96
C SER A 67 2.16 -3.73 7.50
N ILE A 68 1.69 -4.68 6.71
CA ILE A 68 0.52 -5.52 7.04
C ILE A 68 0.86 -6.72 7.93
N ASN A 69 2.15 -6.99 8.13
CA ASN A 69 2.65 -8.15 8.87
C ASN A 69 3.38 -7.73 10.15
N GLY A 70 2.92 -6.68 10.82
CA GLY A 70 3.30 -6.44 12.22
C GLY A 70 2.89 -7.63 13.07
N GLU A 71 3.84 -8.53 13.33
CA GLU A 71 3.81 -9.63 14.30
C GLU A 71 2.52 -10.49 14.34
N GLY A 72 2.24 -11.16 13.22
CA GLY A 72 1.68 -12.51 13.28
C GLY A 72 2.80 -13.48 12.95
N HIS A 73 3.37 -14.13 13.96
CA HIS A 73 4.39 -15.18 13.78
C HIS A 73 3.85 -16.22 12.77
N TRP A 74 4.38 -16.19 11.55
CA TRP A 74 4.45 -17.35 10.69
C TRP A 74 5.92 -17.75 10.74
N GLY A 75 6.23 -18.64 11.69
CA GLY A 75 7.51 -19.32 11.70
C GLY A 75 7.74 -20.02 10.35
N PRO A 76 9.01 -20.31 9.99
CA PRO A 76 9.31 -20.97 8.74
C PRO A 76 8.53 -22.30 8.67
N CYS A 77 7.79 -22.49 7.57
CA CYS A 77 7.27 -23.81 7.21
C CYS A 77 8.47 -24.78 7.12
N PRO A 78 8.38 -25.99 7.72
CA PRO A 78 9.46 -26.98 7.69
C PRO A 78 9.79 -27.44 6.27
#